data_AF-A0A1G2ZSP7-F1
#
_entry.id   AF-A0A1G2ZSP7-F1
#
_cell.length_a   1.000
_cell.length_b   1.000
_cell.length_c   1.000
_cell.angle_alpha   90.00
_cell.angle_beta   90.00
_cell.angle_gamma   90.00
#
_symmetry.space_group_name_H-M   'P 1'
#
loop_
_entity.id
_entity.type
_entity.pdbx_description
1 polymer ?
#
loop_
_entity_poly.entity_id
_entity_poly.type
_entity_poly.pdbx_seq_one_letter_code
_entity_poly.pdbx_strand_id
1 'polypeptide(L)'
;MFGVLSLPKIHQTIEQITFMFFELCRKREFEPYLSNGVLNEIQHAKAPLRKRLEEVIRYIKPTLLTASPEADSLSNAFLREHVIPTSMPEDARHVAIAIVHGIDVLVSWNFRHIVNIRREERFNAVAVLEGYHHRLQIVSPKELIYGD
;
A
#
# COMPACT_ATOMS: atom_id res chain seq x y z
N MET A 1 4.65 37.34 -0.92
CA MET A 1 5.41 37.14 0.33
C MET A 1 4.86 35.90 0.99
N PHE A 2 5.50 34.73 0.87
CA PHE A 2 5.01 33.49 1.48
C PHE A 2 6.18 32.58 1.87
N GLY A 3 6.07 31.94 3.06
CA GLY A 3 6.94 30.86 3.51
C GLY A 3 7.43 31.02 4.95
N VAL A 4 6.62 30.56 5.91
CA VAL A 4 6.82 30.59 7.37
C VAL A 4 7.86 29.54 7.82
N LEU A 5 8.56 29.85 8.92
CA LEU A 5 9.49 29.01 9.69
C LEU A 5 9.04 27.55 9.85
N SER A 6 9.91 26.59 9.49
CA SER A 6 9.80 25.19 9.95
C SER A 6 10.70 24.99 11.17
N LEU A 7 10.09 24.84 12.34
CA LEU A 7 10.73 24.34 13.58
C LEU A 7 10.70 22.78 13.60
N PRO A 8 11.42 22.14 14.54
CA PRO A 8 12.42 21.11 14.27
C PRO A 8 11.84 19.77 13.77
N LYS A 9 12.56 19.12 12.84
CA LYS A 9 12.25 17.78 12.35
C LYS A 9 12.36 16.77 13.50
N ILE A 10 11.23 16.27 14.00
CA ILE A 10 11.19 15.05 14.79
C ILE A 10 11.56 13.91 13.83
N HIS A 11 12.79 13.41 13.92
CA HIS A 11 13.22 12.24 13.17
C HIS A 11 12.60 10.99 13.80
N GLN A 12 11.38 10.64 13.36
CA GLN A 12 10.74 9.38 13.75
C GLN A 12 11.27 8.21 12.92
N THR A 13 11.36 7.04 13.53
CA THR A 13 11.81 5.81 12.85
C THR A 13 10.68 5.16 12.07
N ILE A 14 11.01 4.33 11.07
CA ILE A 14 10.03 3.52 10.31
C ILE A 14 9.16 2.69 11.26
N GLU A 15 9.76 2.14 12.31
CA GLU A 15 9.07 1.32 13.31
C GLU A 15 8.02 2.13 14.09
N GLN A 16 8.36 3.36 14.51
CA GLN A 16 7.43 4.24 15.22
C GLN A 16 6.23 4.62 14.35
N ILE A 17 6.47 5.03 13.10
CA ILE A 17 5.40 5.44 12.19
C ILE A 17 4.52 4.23 11.82
N THR A 18 5.13 3.07 11.63
CA THR A 18 4.40 1.81 11.37
C THR A 18 3.52 1.43 12.56
N PHE A 19 4.02 1.57 13.79
CA PHE A 19 3.21 1.34 14.99
C PHE A 19 2.04 2.32 15.11
N MET A 20 2.28 3.61 14.83
CA MET A 20 1.22 4.62 14.82
C MET A 20 0.12 4.29 13.82
N PHE A 21 0.48 3.82 12.61
CA PHE A 21 -0.49 3.37 11.61
C PHE A 21 -1.36 2.22 12.15
N PHE A 22 -0.76 1.22 12.80
CA PHE A 22 -1.52 0.12 13.38
C PHE A 22 -2.48 0.56 14.51
N GLU A 23 -2.09 1.57 15.29
CA GLU A 23 -2.97 2.16 16.30
C GLU A 23 -4.18 2.86 15.67
N LEU A 24 -4.01 3.55 14.53
CA LEU A 24 -5.13 4.14 13.79
C LEU A 24 -6.12 3.07 13.29
N CYS A 25 -5.59 1.96 12.75
CA CYS A 25 -6.42 0.81 12.38
C CYS A 25 -7.18 0.24 13.58
N ARG A 26 -6.52 0.14 14.75
CA ARG A 26 -7.14 -0.40 15.96
C ARG A 26 -8.27 0.48 16.49
N LYS A 27 -8.10 1.79 16.38
CA LYS A 27 -9.10 2.82 16.73
C LYS A 27 -10.26 2.91 15.74
N ARG A 28 -10.21 2.13 14.64
CA ARG A 28 -11.19 2.14 13.55
C ARG A 28 -11.25 3.47 12.80
N GLU A 29 -10.16 4.22 12.81
CA GLU A 29 -10.00 5.37 11.92
C GLU A 29 -9.74 4.89 10.48
N PHE A 30 -9.11 3.72 10.34
CA PHE A 30 -9.00 2.97 9.09
C PHE A 30 -9.42 1.52 9.28
N GLU A 31 -10.03 0.95 8.25
CA GLU A 31 -10.29 -0.49 8.19
C GLU A 31 -9.07 -1.19 7.55
N PRO A 32 -8.37 -2.07 8.27
CA PRO A 32 -7.18 -2.70 7.75
C PRO A 32 -7.54 -3.84 6.79
N TYR A 33 -6.90 -3.85 5.62
CA TYR A 33 -6.99 -4.92 4.62
C TYR A 33 -5.59 -5.48 4.32
N LEU A 34 -5.50 -6.77 4.00
CA LEU A 34 -4.25 -7.43 3.63
C LEU A 34 -4.52 -8.42 2.49
N SER A 35 -3.56 -8.64 1.58
CA SER A 35 -3.72 -9.65 0.51
C SER A 35 -3.03 -10.97 0.86
N ASN A 36 -3.45 -12.07 0.22
CA ASN A 36 -2.75 -13.36 0.33
C ASN A 36 -1.26 -13.27 -0.04
N GLY A 37 -0.89 -12.35 -0.94
CA GLY A 37 0.52 -12.09 -1.30
C GLY A 37 1.33 -11.64 -0.09
N VAL A 38 0.80 -10.67 0.69
CA VAL A 38 1.44 -10.17 1.90
C VAL A 38 1.59 -11.27 2.97
N LEU A 39 0.59 -12.15 3.13
CA LEU A 39 0.74 -13.29 4.05
C LEU A 39 1.89 -14.22 3.64
N ASN A 40 2.00 -14.49 2.34
CA ASN A 40 3.07 -15.31 1.80
C ASN A 40 4.44 -14.67 2.05
N GLU A 41 4.57 -13.36 1.81
CA GLU A 41 5.80 -12.61 2.12
C GLU A 41 6.19 -12.71 3.59
N ILE A 42 5.22 -12.57 4.50
CA ILE A 42 5.44 -12.68 5.94
C ILE A 42 5.91 -14.07 6.34
N GLN A 43 5.33 -15.12 5.77
CA GLN A 43 5.73 -16.50 6.04
C GLN A 43 7.20 -16.77 5.65
N HIS A 44 7.65 -16.17 4.55
CA HIS A 44 9.01 -16.27 4.04
C HIS A 44 10.00 -15.31 4.72
N ALA A 45 9.52 -14.36 5.54
CA ALA A 45 10.39 -13.47 6.30
C ALA A 45 11.20 -14.23 7.37
N LYS A 46 12.43 -13.78 7.62
CA LYS A 46 13.31 -14.36 8.65
C LYS A 46 12.79 -14.01 10.05
N ALA A 47 13.03 -14.90 11.02
CA ALA A 47 12.91 -14.53 12.44
C ALA A 47 14.02 -13.51 12.80
N PRO A 48 13.76 -12.51 13.66
CA PRO A 48 12.55 -12.30 14.47
C PRO A 48 11.43 -11.50 13.79
N LEU A 49 11.66 -10.95 12.60
CA LEU A 49 10.70 -10.07 11.90
C LEU A 49 9.35 -10.75 11.65
N ARG A 50 9.35 -12.00 11.18
CA ARG A 50 8.11 -12.76 10.95
C ARG A 50 7.21 -12.81 12.19
N LYS A 51 7.77 -13.10 13.36
CA LYS A 51 7.01 -13.18 14.62
C LYS A 51 6.34 -11.85 14.96
N ARG A 52 7.07 -10.74 14.80
CA ARG A 52 6.53 -9.40 15.04
C ARG A 52 5.39 -9.06 14.08
N LEU A 53 5.54 -9.39 12.79
CA LEU A 53 4.49 -9.16 11.79
C LEU A 53 3.24 -10.00 12.06
N GLU A 54 3.41 -11.26 12.47
CA GLU A 54 2.29 -12.13 12.88
C GLU A 54 1.57 -11.59 14.13
N GLU A 55 2.31 -11.07 15.12
CA GLU A 55 1.73 -10.43 16.31
C GLU A 55 0.90 -9.21 15.95
N VAL A 56 1.42 -8.36 15.07
CA VAL A 56 0.69 -7.20 14.54
C VAL A 56 -0.58 -7.60 13.82
N ILE A 57 -0.52 -8.60 12.92
CA ILE A 57 -1.72 -9.07 12.20
C ILE A 57 -2.78 -9.57 13.17
N ARG A 58 -2.39 -10.33 14.20
CA ARG A 58 -3.33 -10.78 15.24
C ARG A 58 -3.92 -9.61 16.03
N TYR A 59 -3.15 -8.55 16.21
CA TYR A 59 -3.56 -7.35 16.95
C TYR A 59 -4.56 -6.49 16.17
N ILE A 60 -4.28 -6.19 14.90
CA ILE A 60 -5.13 -5.31 14.08
C ILE A 60 -6.27 -6.06 13.36
N LYS A 61 -6.14 -7.38 13.17
CA LYS A 61 -7.12 -8.27 12.53
C LYS A 61 -7.64 -7.76 11.17
N PRO A 62 -6.78 -7.68 10.13
CA PRO A 62 -7.21 -7.16 8.84
C PRO A 62 -8.14 -8.13 8.12
N THR A 63 -9.00 -7.57 7.28
CA THR A 63 -9.79 -8.34 6.31
C THR A 63 -8.89 -8.82 5.17
N LEU A 64 -9.03 -10.10 4.80
CA LEU A 64 -8.22 -10.71 3.76
C LEU A 64 -8.83 -10.45 2.38
N LEU A 65 -8.04 -9.82 1.50
CA LEU A 65 -8.36 -9.66 0.09
C LEU A 65 -7.88 -10.88 -0.69
N THR A 66 -8.79 -11.51 -1.41
CA THR A 66 -8.51 -12.64 -2.28
C THR A 66 -7.96 -12.15 -3.61
N ALA A 67 -6.92 -12.82 -4.10
CA ALA A 67 -6.53 -12.67 -5.50
C ALA A 67 -7.64 -13.22 -6.40
N SER A 68 -7.87 -12.57 -7.53
CA SER A 68 -8.90 -12.95 -8.50
C SER A 68 -8.36 -12.85 -9.93
N PRO A 69 -8.98 -13.54 -10.91
CA PRO A 69 -8.59 -13.44 -12.31
C PRO A 69 -8.63 -12.00 -12.85
N GLU A 70 -9.54 -11.18 -12.34
CA GLU A 70 -9.66 -9.76 -12.65
C GLU A 70 -8.43 -8.99 -12.18
N ALA A 71 -7.97 -9.23 -10.94
CA ALA A 71 -6.75 -8.62 -10.41
C ALA A 71 -5.50 -9.07 -11.17
N ASP A 72 -5.43 -10.35 -11.56
CA ASP A 72 -4.31 -10.85 -12.36
C ASP A 72 -4.31 -10.23 -13.78
N SER A 73 -5.48 -10.04 -14.39
CA SER A 73 -5.62 -9.38 -15.69
C SER A 73 -5.21 -7.91 -15.63
N LEU A 74 -5.66 -7.18 -14.60
CA LEU A 74 -5.30 -5.78 -14.39
C LEU A 74 -3.81 -5.61 -14.07
N SER A 75 -3.23 -6.52 -13.28
CA SER A 75 -1.78 -6.56 -13.03
C SER A 75 -0.99 -6.72 -14.33
N ASN A 76 -1.42 -7.62 -15.22
CA ASN A 76 -0.78 -7.80 -16.53
C ASN A 76 -0.91 -6.54 -17.40
N ALA A 77 -2.02 -5.81 -17.34
CA ALA A 77 -2.18 -4.54 -18.03
C ALA A 77 -1.15 -3.50 -17.52
N PHE A 78 -0.92 -3.40 -16.21
CA PHE A 78 0.09 -2.49 -15.65
C PHE A 78 1.51 -2.78 -16.14
N LEU A 79 1.86 -4.07 -16.27
CA LEU A 79 3.17 -4.50 -16.78
C LEU A 79 3.28 -4.20 -18.29
N ARG A 80 2.23 -4.47 -19.07
CA ARG A 80 2.16 -4.20 -20.52
C ARG A 80 2.27 -2.70 -20.82
N GLU A 81 1.60 -1.86 -20.04
CA GLU A 81 1.65 -0.40 -20.16
C GLU A 81 2.86 0.23 -19.47
N HIS A 82 3.79 -0.59 -18.96
CA HIS A 82 5.03 -0.16 -18.33
C HIS A 82 4.81 0.87 -17.19
N VAL A 83 3.73 0.72 -16.42
CA VAL A 83 3.47 1.54 -15.23
C VAL A 83 4.54 1.26 -14.16
N ILE A 84 4.92 -0.01 -14.08
CA ILE A 84 5.98 -0.55 -13.24
C ILE A 84 6.85 -1.50 -14.07
N PRO A 85 8.15 -1.70 -13.74
CA PRO A 85 8.99 -2.61 -14.51
C PRO A 85 8.42 -4.03 -14.56
N THR A 86 8.55 -4.69 -15.71
CA THR A 86 8.09 -6.08 -15.93
C THR A 86 8.74 -7.09 -15.00
N SER A 87 9.89 -6.74 -14.41
CA SER A 87 10.58 -7.54 -13.39
C SER A 87 9.92 -7.49 -12.01
N MET A 88 8.80 -6.76 -11.84
CA MET A 88 8.14 -6.54 -10.54
C MET A 88 6.65 -6.91 -10.56
N PRO A 89 6.30 -8.15 -10.93
CA PRO A 89 4.91 -8.57 -11.09
C PRO A 89 4.13 -8.58 -9.76
N GLU A 90 4.79 -8.87 -8.63
CA GLU A 90 4.12 -8.88 -7.32
C GLU A 90 3.68 -7.47 -6.87
N ASP A 91 4.53 -6.44 -7.10
CA ASP A 91 4.17 -5.05 -6.82
C ASP A 91 2.97 -4.60 -7.69
N ALA A 92 2.92 -4.99 -8.96
CA ALA A 92 1.76 -4.75 -9.83
C ALA A 92 0.50 -5.44 -9.31
N ARG A 93 0.64 -6.68 -8.83
CA ARG A 93 -0.47 -7.48 -8.31
C ARG A 93 -1.06 -6.88 -7.04
N HIS A 94 -0.24 -6.37 -6.13
CA HIS A 94 -0.73 -5.70 -4.93
C HIS A 94 -1.61 -4.49 -5.24
N VAL A 95 -1.20 -3.67 -6.20
CA VAL A 95 -1.98 -2.51 -6.65
C VAL A 95 -3.27 -2.96 -7.34
N ALA A 96 -3.19 -3.98 -8.20
CA ALA A 96 -4.36 -4.50 -8.92
C ALA A 96 -5.42 -5.07 -7.96
N ILE A 97 -5.01 -5.84 -6.96
CA ILE A 97 -5.92 -6.37 -5.93
C ILE A 97 -6.60 -5.21 -5.20
N ALA A 98 -5.86 -4.18 -4.79
CA ALA A 98 -6.43 -3.02 -4.10
C ALA A 98 -7.51 -2.33 -4.97
N ILE A 99 -7.24 -2.11 -6.26
CA ILE A 99 -8.19 -1.47 -7.18
C ILE A 99 -9.43 -2.33 -7.42
N VAL A 100 -9.26 -3.63 -7.69
CA VAL A 100 -10.38 -4.55 -7.95
C VAL A 100 -11.32 -4.65 -6.75
N HIS A 101 -10.78 -4.60 -5.54
CA HIS A 101 -11.56 -4.64 -4.30
C HIS A 101 -12.07 -3.25 -3.85
N GLY A 102 -11.84 -2.19 -4.63
CA GLY A 102 -12.33 -0.85 -4.31
C GLY A 102 -11.68 -0.23 -3.07
N ILE A 103 -10.41 -0.55 -2.79
CA ILE A 103 -9.67 0.02 -1.67
C ILE A 103 -9.38 1.49 -1.94
N ASP A 104 -9.65 2.36 -0.97
CA ASP A 104 -9.42 3.80 -1.08
C ASP A 104 -7.93 4.17 -1.04
N VAL A 105 -7.19 3.53 -0.13
CA VAL A 105 -5.80 3.88 0.17
C VAL A 105 -4.93 2.62 0.29
N LEU A 106 -3.87 2.55 -0.53
CA LEU A 106 -2.79 1.59 -0.40
C LEU A 106 -1.61 2.23 0.32
N VAL A 107 -1.32 1.73 1.52
CA VAL A 107 -0.23 2.21 2.35
C VAL A 107 1.03 1.37 2.11
N SER A 108 2.14 1.99 1.73
CA SER A 108 3.40 1.27 1.47
C SER A 108 4.64 2.04 1.89
N TRP A 109 5.70 1.32 2.26
CA TRP A 109 7.04 1.88 2.42
C TRP A 109 7.89 1.77 1.13
N ASN A 110 7.35 1.18 0.05
CA ASN A 110 8.07 0.99 -1.20
C ASN A 110 8.05 2.27 -2.07
N PHE A 111 8.82 3.28 -1.70
CA PHE A 111 8.99 4.54 -2.45
C PHE A 111 9.65 4.37 -3.81
N ARG A 112 10.42 3.29 -3.99
CA ARG A 112 11.14 3.06 -5.25
C ARG A 112 10.18 2.64 -6.37
N HIS A 113 9.19 1.81 -6.02
CA HIS A 113 8.37 1.12 -7.02
C HIS A 113 6.88 1.40 -6.93
N ILE A 114 6.36 1.86 -5.78
CA ILE A 114 4.92 2.06 -5.60
C ILE A 114 4.59 3.50 -5.21
N VAL A 115 5.16 4.03 -4.11
CA VAL A 115 4.82 5.36 -3.59
C VAL A 115 5.47 6.46 -4.43
N ASN A 116 4.82 6.81 -5.53
CA ASN A 116 5.20 7.89 -6.43
C ASN A 116 3.93 8.45 -7.10
N ILE A 117 3.66 9.75 -6.93
CA ILE A 117 2.44 10.40 -7.43
C ILE A 117 2.22 10.16 -8.94
N ARG A 118 3.29 10.27 -9.76
CA ARG A 118 3.17 10.02 -11.21
C ARG A 118 2.85 8.56 -11.52
N ARG A 119 3.30 7.63 -10.67
CA ARG A 119 3.00 6.21 -10.85
C ARG A 119 1.58 5.89 -10.38
N GLU A 120 1.12 6.49 -9.28
CA GLU A 120 -0.28 6.42 -8.84
C GLU A 120 -1.23 6.89 -9.95
N GLU A 121 -0.95 8.04 -10.57
CA GLU A 121 -1.74 8.56 -11.69
C GLU A 121 -1.78 7.57 -12.86
N ARG A 122 -0.64 6.95 -13.19
CA ARG A 122 -0.57 5.94 -14.27
C ARG A 122 -1.29 4.64 -13.93
N PHE A 123 -1.23 4.16 -12.69
CA PHE A 123 -2.00 3.00 -12.26
C PHE A 123 -3.50 3.27 -12.41
N ASN A 124 -3.98 4.41 -11.90
CA ASN A 124 -5.38 4.79 -12.02
C ASN A 124 -5.80 5.01 -13.47
N ALA A 125 -4.94 5.60 -14.31
CA ALA A 125 -5.24 5.78 -15.73
C ALA A 125 -5.45 4.45 -16.47
N VAL A 126 -4.54 3.48 -16.26
CA VAL A 126 -4.69 2.14 -16.84
C VAL A 126 -5.90 1.42 -16.27
N ALA A 127 -6.15 1.53 -14.97
CA ALA A 127 -7.32 0.96 -14.32
C ALA A 127 -8.64 1.46 -14.95
N VAL A 128 -8.74 2.76 -15.23
CA VAL A 128 -9.91 3.35 -15.91
C VAL A 128 -10.09 2.80 -17.32
N LEU A 129 -9.00 2.60 -18.08
CA LEU A 129 -9.05 2.00 -19.41
C LEU A 129 -9.53 0.54 -19.37
N GLU A 130 -9.22 -0.17 -18.28
CA GLU A 130 -9.65 -1.55 -18.03
C GLU A 130 -11.02 -1.65 -17.31
N GLY A 131 -11.74 -0.52 -17.15
CA GLY A 131 -13.11 -0.47 -16.62
C GLY A 131 -13.25 -0.23 -15.11
N TYR A 132 -12.16 0.08 -14.41
CA TYR A 132 -12.16 0.39 -12.98
C TYR A 132 -12.14 1.90 -12.76
N HIS A 133 -13.24 2.46 -12.30
CA HIS A 133 -13.39 3.91 -12.09
C HIS A 133 -13.10 4.37 -10.66
N HIS A 134 -12.95 3.43 -9.72
CA HIS A 134 -12.54 3.74 -8.35
C HIS A 134 -11.07 4.14 -8.32
N ARG A 135 -10.76 5.28 -7.66
CA ARG A 135 -9.39 5.79 -7.60
C ARG A 135 -8.70 5.27 -6.34
N LEU A 136 -7.54 4.65 -6.52
CA LEU A 136 -6.65 4.26 -5.43
C LEU A 136 -5.65 5.37 -5.14
N GLN A 137 -5.59 5.82 -3.89
CA GLN A 137 -4.49 6.65 -3.39
C GLN A 137 -3.35 5.76 -2.91
N ILE A 138 -2.10 6.12 -3.23
CA ILE A 138 -0.92 5.37 -2.82
C ILE A 138 -0.04 6.29 -1.99
N VAL A 139 0.01 6.03 -0.68
CA VAL A 139 0.68 6.90 0.28
C VAL A 139 1.64 6.12 1.16
N SER A 140 2.63 6.80 1.70
CA SER A 140 3.41 6.28 2.81
C SER A 140 2.65 6.41 4.13
N PRO A 141 2.96 5.58 5.14
CA PRO A 141 2.40 5.76 6.48
C PRO A 141 2.60 7.16 7.05
N LYS A 142 3.73 7.81 6.69
CA LYS A 142 4.01 9.17 7.13
C LYS A 142 3.04 10.19 6.52
N GLU A 143 2.78 10.08 5.22
CA GLU A 143 1.80 10.94 4.52
C GLU A 143 0.38 10.67 5.04
N LEU A 144 0.03 9.42 5.37
CA LEU A 144 -1.27 9.11 5.93
C LEU A 144 -1.49 9.74 7.32
N ILE A 145 -0.45 9.75 8.16
CA ILE A 145 -0.55 10.23 9.55
C ILE A 145 -0.40 11.75 9.65
N TYR A 146 0.42 12.36 8.79
CA TYR A 146 0.84 13.77 8.90
C TYR A 146 0.56 14.62 7.65
N GLY A 147 0.02 14.03 6.58
CA GLY A 147 -0.37 14.80 5.41
C GLY A 147 -1.60 15.64 5.73
N ASP A 148 -1.51 16.94 5.45
CA ASP A 148 -2.66 17.86 5.43
C ASP A 148 -3.46 17.72 4.13
#